data_AF-A0A0A9ZG28-F1
#
_entry.id   AF-A0A0A9ZG28-F1
#
_cell.length_a   1.000
_cell.length_b   1.000
_cell.length_c   1.000
_cell.angle_alpha   90.00
_cell.angle_beta   90.00
_cell.angle_gamma   90.00
#
_symmetry.space_group_name_H-M   'P 1'
#
loop_
_entity.id
_entity.type
_entity.pdbx_description
1 polymer ?
#
loop_
_entity_poly.entity_id
_entity_poly.type
_entity_poly.pdbx_seq_one_letter_code
_entity_poly.pdbx_strand_id
1 'polypeptide(L)'
;PNCTFLRNPHLTNNVPQLAEEVSKPMDAAQLDTFDGRYATFEKWPKVLRHLVNELCSAGFHYGKQQGDLVYCYVCKGCIRDWEMTDDPWVRHANEHEKCTHVL
;
A
#
# COMPACT_ATOMS: atom_id res chain seq x y z
N PRO A 1 -9.61 18.12 30.98
CA PRO A 1 -9.45 16.68 31.31
C PRO A 1 -10.75 16.06 31.83
N ASN A 2 -11.41 15.24 30.99
CA ASN A 2 -12.43 14.20 31.26
C ASN A 2 -13.49 14.19 30.15
N CYS A 3 -13.20 13.46 29.06
CA CYS A 3 -14.21 13.10 28.09
C CYS A 3 -14.80 11.73 28.48
N THR A 4 -16.12 11.68 28.67
CA THR A 4 -16.90 10.55 29.21
C THR A 4 -17.04 9.35 28.26
N PHE A 5 -16.53 9.45 27.04
CA PHE A 5 -16.58 8.37 26.04
C PHE A 5 -15.64 7.18 26.35
N LEU A 6 -14.69 7.33 27.30
CA LEU A 6 -13.78 6.25 27.73
C LEU A 6 -14.28 5.50 28.97
N ARG A 7 -15.59 5.42 29.21
CA ARG A 7 -16.11 4.74 30.41
C ARG A 7 -17.37 3.94 30.13
N ASN A 8 -17.29 2.92 29.26
CA ASN A 8 -17.92 1.60 29.44
C ASN A 8 -17.83 0.74 28.16
N PRO A 9 -16.93 -0.26 28.11
CA PRO A 9 -16.76 -1.14 26.94
C PRO A 9 -17.92 -2.15 26.69
N HIS A 10 -18.96 -2.16 27.52
CA HIS A 10 -19.99 -3.22 27.50
C HIS A 10 -21.39 -2.78 27.07
N LEU A 11 -21.57 -1.57 26.51
CA LEU A 11 -22.88 -1.04 26.10
C LEU A 11 -23.01 -0.64 24.62
N THR A 12 -21.96 -0.78 23.80
CA THR A 12 -22.07 -0.58 22.35
C THR A 12 -22.21 -1.92 21.64
N ASN A 13 -23.34 -2.58 21.83
CA ASN A 13 -23.67 -3.83 21.14
C ASN A 13 -24.15 -3.58 19.69
N ASN A 14 -23.39 -2.76 18.95
CA ASN A 14 -23.67 -2.35 17.56
C ASN A 14 -22.46 -2.51 16.64
N VAL A 15 -21.54 -3.42 16.96
CA VAL A 15 -20.56 -3.90 15.98
C VAL A 15 -21.13 -5.22 15.44
N PRO A 16 -21.64 -5.26 14.19
CA PRO A 16 -21.84 -6.55 13.54
C PRO A 16 -20.49 -7.25 13.57
N GLN A 17 -20.49 -8.51 13.98
CA GLN A 17 -19.36 -9.43 13.91
C GLN A 17 -19.00 -9.66 12.43
N LEU A 18 -18.50 -8.61 11.77
CA LEU A 18 -17.83 -8.66 10.50
C LEU A 18 -16.46 -9.21 10.83
N ALA A 19 -16.38 -10.52 10.63
CA ALA A 19 -15.20 -11.34 10.56
C ALA A 19 -13.92 -10.50 10.50
N GLU A 20 -13.06 -10.73 11.48
CA GLU A 20 -11.62 -10.56 11.38
C GLU A 20 -11.12 -11.24 10.10
N GLU A 21 -11.24 -10.58 8.96
CA GLU A 21 -10.33 -10.79 7.84
C GLU A 21 -9.03 -10.09 8.18
N VAL A 22 -8.38 -10.62 9.23
CA VAL A 22 -6.97 -10.36 9.51
C VAL A 22 -6.23 -10.96 8.34
N SER A 23 -6.06 -10.16 7.30
CA SER A 23 -5.25 -10.53 6.14
C SER A 23 -3.91 -10.99 6.68
N LYS A 24 -3.55 -12.25 6.39
CA LYS A 24 -2.28 -12.87 6.73
C LYS A 24 -1.16 -11.82 6.61
N PRO A 25 -0.27 -11.66 7.62
CA PRO A 25 0.86 -10.77 7.48
C PRO A 25 1.58 -11.17 6.20
N MET A 26 1.66 -10.23 5.25
CA MET A 26 2.37 -10.45 4.00
C MET A 26 3.82 -10.64 4.43
N ASP A 27 4.37 -11.83 4.23
CA ASP A 27 5.73 -12.11 4.64
C ASP A 27 6.63 -11.14 3.88
N ALA A 28 7.47 -10.38 4.58
CA ALA A 28 8.32 -9.37 3.97
C ALA A 28 9.22 -9.98 2.87
N ALA A 29 9.51 -11.28 3.01
CA ALA A 29 10.21 -12.11 2.04
C ALA A 29 9.47 -12.34 0.71
N GLN A 30 8.19 -11.97 0.57
CA GLN A 30 7.46 -12.12 -0.69
C GLN A 30 7.54 -10.85 -1.56
N LEU A 31 7.88 -9.69 -0.98
CA LEU A 31 7.88 -8.40 -1.67
C LEU A 31 9.12 -8.18 -2.55
N ASP A 32 10.12 -9.04 -2.46
CA ASP A 32 11.27 -9.06 -3.37
C ASP A 32 10.89 -9.58 -4.77
N THR A 33 9.88 -10.44 -4.86
CA THR A 33 9.32 -10.94 -6.12
C THR A 33 8.31 -9.99 -6.75
N PHE A 34 8.23 -10.00 -8.08
CA PHE A 34 7.18 -9.28 -8.81
C PHE A 34 5.78 -9.74 -8.37
N ASP A 35 5.55 -11.06 -8.32
CA ASP A 35 4.24 -11.63 -8.01
C ASP A 35 3.76 -11.28 -6.59
N GLY A 36 4.66 -11.30 -5.62
CA GLY A 36 4.31 -10.91 -4.25
C GLY A 36 3.98 -9.43 -4.13
N ARG A 37 4.65 -8.55 -4.89
CA ARG A 37 4.24 -7.14 -5.01
C ARG A 37 2.90 -7.01 -5.70
N TYR A 38 2.68 -7.70 -6.82
CA TYR A 38 1.44 -7.66 -7.58
C TYR A 38 0.23 -8.07 -6.75
N ALA A 39 0.38 -9.10 -5.90
CA ALA A 39 -0.66 -9.57 -5.00
C ALA A 39 -1.14 -8.50 -3.98
N THR A 40 -0.34 -7.46 -3.70
CA THR A 40 -0.75 -6.36 -2.80
C THR A 40 -1.81 -5.45 -3.41
N PHE A 41 -1.95 -5.39 -4.74
CA PHE A 41 -2.79 -4.43 -5.45
C PHE A 41 -4.27 -4.86 -5.58
N GLU A 42 -4.75 -5.75 -4.72
CA GLU A 42 -6.14 -6.22 -4.72
C GLU A 42 -7.16 -5.08 -4.56
N LYS A 43 -6.86 -4.13 -3.66
CA LYS A 43 -7.73 -2.97 -3.35
C LYS A 43 -7.29 -1.67 -4.04
N TRP A 44 -6.41 -1.76 -5.04
CA TRP A 44 -5.89 -0.60 -5.77
C TRP A 44 -7.00 0.12 -6.56
N PRO A 45 -6.95 1.47 -6.71
CA PRO A 45 -7.92 2.22 -7.48
C PRO A 45 -8.04 1.70 -8.93
N LYS A 46 -9.27 1.37 -9.35
CA LYS A 46 -9.53 0.82 -10.69
C LYS A 46 -9.06 1.72 -11.82
N VAL A 47 -9.16 3.04 -11.64
CA VAL A 47 -8.76 4.05 -12.63
C VAL A 47 -7.24 4.09 -12.88
N LEU A 48 -6.45 3.57 -11.93
CA LEU A 48 -4.99 3.47 -12.00
C LEU A 48 -4.52 2.02 -12.19
N ARG A 49 -5.43 1.08 -12.50
CA ARG A 49 -5.09 -0.35 -12.54
C ARG A 49 -4.07 -0.71 -13.62
N HIS A 50 -4.01 0.08 -14.69
CA HIS A 50 -3.05 -0.09 -15.78
C HIS A 50 -1.60 0.14 -15.32
N LEU A 51 -1.38 0.97 -14.29
CA LEU A 51 -0.04 1.24 -13.75
C LEU A 51 0.54 0.08 -12.94
N VAL A 52 -0.28 -0.87 -12.47
CA VAL A 52 0.16 -1.87 -11.48
C VAL A 52 1.32 -2.73 -11.95
N ASN A 53 1.36 -3.13 -13.24
CA ASN A 53 2.48 -3.90 -13.76
C ASN A 53 3.78 -3.09 -13.69
N GLU A 54 3.74 -1.83 -14.14
CA GLU A 54 4.90 -0.93 -14.12
C GLU A 54 5.31 -0.55 -12.70
N LEU A 55 4.34 -0.33 -11.80
CA LEU A 55 4.60 -0.12 -10.38
C LEU A 55 5.35 -1.32 -9.79
N CYS A 56 4.89 -2.54 -10.05
CA CYS A 56 5.56 -3.75 -9.57
C CYS A 56 6.97 -3.88 -10.17
N SER A 57 7.15 -3.64 -11.47
CA SER A 57 8.45 -3.65 -12.14
C SER A 57 9.42 -2.62 -11.55
N ALA A 58 8.93 -1.41 -11.27
CA ALA A 58 9.67 -0.32 -10.62
C ALA A 58 9.91 -0.55 -9.11
N GLY A 59 9.53 -1.71 -8.58
CA GLY A 59 9.82 -2.11 -7.20
C GLY A 59 8.77 -1.67 -6.18
N PHE A 60 7.58 -1.26 -6.62
CA PHE A 60 6.51 -0.83 -5.73
C PHE A 60 5.54 -1.93 -5.35
N HIS A 61 5.06 -1.86 -4.11
CA HIS A 61 3.93 -2.62 -3.62
C HIS A 61 2.92 -1.70 -2.93
N TYR A 62 1.66 -2.10 -2.91
CA TYR A 62 0.61 -1.35 -2.23
C TYR A 62 0.65 -1.58 -0.72
N GLY A 63 0.50 -0.51 0.05
CA GLY A 63 0.55 -0.54 1.52
C GLY A 63 -0.74 -1.01 2.21
N LYS A 64 -1.74 -1.48 1.45
CA LYS A 64 -3.09 -1.81 1.95
C LYS A 64 -3.85 -0.66 2.63
N GLN A 65 -3.43 0.59 2.42
CA GLN A 65 -4.13 1.78 2.92
C GLN A 65 -5.31 2.14 2.00
N GLN A 66 -5.97 3.28 2.20
CA GLN A 66 -6.90 3.85 1.23
C GLN A 66 -6.12 4.77 0.27
N GLY A 67 -6.56 4.86 -0.98
CA GLY A 67 -5.95 5.74 -2.00
C GLY A 67 -4.96 5.01 -2.89
N ASP A 68 -3.87 5.69 -3.25
CA ASP A 68 -2.88 5.26 -4.23
C ASP A 68 -1.44 5.26 -3.68
N LEU A 69 -1.28 5.21 -2.35
CA LEU A 69 0.05 5.18 -1.74
C LEU A 69 0.74 3.83 -1.95
N VAL A 70 1.90 3.84 -2.59
CA VAL A 70 2.76 2.67 -2.80
C VAL A 70 4.11 2.84 -2.10
N TYR A 71 4.79 1.72 -1.85
CA TYR A 71 6.08 1.65 -1.16
C TYR A 71 7.08 0.84 -1.95
N CYS A 72 8.31 1.34 -2.04
CA CYS A 72 9.40 0.60 -2.66
C CYS A 72 9.92 -0.49 -1.72
N TYR A 73 10.06 -1.72 -2.20
CA TYR A 73 10.60 -2.81 -1.39
C TYR A 73 12.11 -2.65 -1.08
N VAL A 74 12.85 -1.86 -1.87
CA VAL A 74 14.29 -1.64 -1.71
C VAL A 74 14.57 -0.44 -0.80
N CYS A 75 14.27 0.79 -1.25
CA CYS A 75 14.61 2.01 -0.49
C CYS A 75 13.62 2.34 0.63
N LYS A 76 12.48 1.63 0.71
CA LYS A 76 11.36 1.90 1.63
C LYS A 76 10.70 3.28 1.45
N GLY A 77 11.08 4.02 0.41
CA GLY A 77 10.43 5.25 -0.03
C GLY A 77 8.99 4.98 -0.46
N CYS A 78 8.14 6.01 -0.37
CA CYS A 78 6.74 5.91 -0.75
C CYS A 78 6.33 7.06 -1.66
N ILE A 79 5.34 6.80 -2.52
CA ILE A 79 4.83 7.73 -3.53
C ILE A 79 3.31 7.63 -3.58
N ARG A 80 2.63 8.78 -3.70
CA ARG A 80 1.16 8.93 -3.80
C ARG A 80 0.81 9.91 -4.91
N ASP A 81 -0.49 10.17 -5.07
CA ASP A 81 -1.03 11.14 -6.03
C ASP A 81 -0.59 10.75 -7.46
N TRP A 82 -0.90 9.51 -7.84
CA TRP A 82 -0.57 8.93 -9.15
C TRP A 82 -1.54 9.40 -10.22
N GLU A 83 -0.98 9.90 -11.32
CA GLU A 83 -1.72 10.26 -12.51
C GLU A 83 -1.68 9.13 -13.55
N MET A 84 -2.69 9.08 -14.42
CA MET A 84 -2.77 8.05 -15.46
C MET A 84 -1.59 8.07 -16.44
N THR A 85 -0.94 9.23 -16.57
CA THR A 85 0.20 9.51 -17.47
C THR A 85 1.55 9.34 -16.80
N ASP A 86 1.60 9.05 -15.50
CA ASP A 86 2.85 8.89 -14.79
C ASP A 86 3.60 7.64 -15.24
N ASP A 87 4.92 7.77 -15.32
CA ASP A 87 5.85 6.65 -15.47
C ASP A 87 6.41 6.29 -14.08
N PRO A 88 6.12 5.08 -13.55
CA PRO A 88 6.60 4.66 -12.25
C PRO A 88 8.12 4.66 -12.07
N TRP A 89 8.89 4.34 -13.12
CA TRP A 89 10.34 4.35 -13.06
C TRP A 89 10.87 5.78 -12.94
N VAL A 90 10.34 6.68 -13.76
CA VAL A 90 10.75 8.09 -13.75
C VAL A 90 10.38 8.73 -12.42
N ARG A 91 9.16 8.52 -11.92
CA ARG A 91 8.76 9.04 -10.60
C ARG A 91 9.62 8.48 -9.47
N HIS A 92 9.94 7.20 -9.51
CA HIS A 92 10.81 6.58 -8.50
C HIS A 92 12.21 7.18 -8.51
N ALA A 93 12.83 7.31 -9.68
CA ALA A 93 14.15 7.90 -9.82
C ALA A 93 14.17 9.37 -9.37
N ASN A 94 13.13 10.14 -9.67
CA ASN A 94 13.05 11.56 -9.31
C ASN A 94 12.77 11.78 -7.81
N GLU A 95 11.89 11.00 -7.19
CA GLU A 95 11.53 11.20 -5.78
C GLU A 95 12.51 10.53 -4.80
N HIS A 96 13.18 9.45 -5.23
CA HIS A 96 14.11 8.67 -4.40
C HIS A 96 15.40 8.34 -5.16
N GLU A 97 16.14 9.36 -5.59
CA GLU A 97 17.36 9.29 -6.43
C GLU A 97 18.45 8.32 -5.94
N LYS A 98 18.44 7.96 -4.65
CA LYS A 98 19.45 7.05 -4.04
C LYS A 98 19.01 5.58 -4.02
N CYS A 99 17.85 5.25 -4.59
CA CYS A 99 17.34 3.89 -4.59
C CYS A 99 18.07 3.02 -5.61
N THR A 100 18.74 1.96 -5.14
CA THR A 100 19.50 1.04 -6.00
C THR A 100 18.66 0.23 -6.98
N HIS A 101 17.33 0.26 -6.87
CA HIS A 101 16.43 -0.39 -7.83
C HIS A 101 16.33 0.37 -9.16
N VAL A 102 16.57 1.69 -9.13
CA VAL A 102 16.41 2.61 -10.27
C VAL A 102 17.72 3.31 -10.64
N LEU A 103 18.85 2.84 -10.09
CA LEU A 103 20.21 3.27 -10.43
C LEU A 103 20.82 2.39 -11.52
#